data_AF-A0A838EGU5-F1
#
_entry.id   AF-A0A838EGU5-F1
#
_cell.length_a   1.000
_cell.length_b   1.000
_cell.length_c   1.000
_cell.angle_alpha   90.00
_cell.angle_beta   90.00
_cell.angle_gamma   90.00
#
_symmetry.space_group_name_H-M   'P 1'
#
loop_
_entity.id
_entity.type
_entity.pdbx_description
1 polymer ?
#
loop_
_entity_poly.entity_id
_entity_poly.type
_entity_poly.pdbx_seq_one_letter_code
_entity_poly.pdbx_strand_id
1 'polypeptide(L)'
;MMTSHLSLLIRWSLISALLLLILGVAIGVISSPTLVTTIGAQAWVYLILFVLAVLIYGWFALFRTQARTPAAQAALQTGTLWGLLCAAAWIIELLVANVMSPGGAFLYPVLYYGTAFTGFLIPALSSFLAARRSRSLLSGLQAGLLTAMMGALAIFLASFLFSALLLRAGLSDPQTLREFAHSGLSDLKTYIVSDYLAGMITHLWIGLVTGFFLGLLGDLGGKVLAHLSSS
;
A
#
# COMPACT_ATOMS: atom_id res chain seq x y z
N MET A 1 8.19 -7.95 29.72
CA MET A 1 7.76 -6.53 29.54
C MET A 1 8.03 -5.93 28.16
N MET A 2 8.91 -6.48 27.30
CA MET A 2 9.18 -5.90 25.95
C MET A 2 8.00 -5.90 24.95
N THR A 3 6.91 -6.61 25.25
CA THR A 3 5.82 -6.88 24.29
C THR A 3 4.90 -5.68 24.06
N SER A 4 4.85 -4.73 24.99
CA SER A 4 4.03 -3.50 24.87
C SER A 4 4.63 -2.49 23.90
N HIS A 5 5.95 -2.33 23.89
CA HIS A 5 6.63 -1.29 23.11
C HIS A 5 6.46 -1.45 21.60
N LEU A 6 6.58 -2.68 21.09
CA LEU A 6 6.40 -2.94 19.66
C LEU A 6 4.98 -2.60 19.19
N SER A 7 3.96 -2.99 19.97
CA SER A 7 2.56 -2.72 19.62
C SER A 7 2.26 -1.21 19.56
N LEU A 8 2.84 -0.45 20.50
CA LEU A 8 2.72 1.00 20.53
C LEU A 8 3.46 1.65 19.37
N LEU A 9 4.68 1.17 19.07
CA LEU A 9 5.46 1.66 17.94
C LEU A 9 4.70 1.45 16.62
N ILE A 10 4.21 0.23 16.34
CA ILE A 10 3.44 -0.06 15.12
C ILE A 10 2.22 0.86 15.03
N ARG A 11 1.46 1.02 16.13
CA ARG A 11 0.29 1.90 16.16
C ARG A 11 0.64 3.33 15.80
N TRP A 12 1.63 3.91 16.48
CA TRP A 12 1.99 5.30 16.27
C TRP A 12 2.63 5.52 14.90
N SER A 13 3.40 4.55 14.38
CA SER A 13 3.91 4.60 13.01
C SER A 13 2.78 4.61 11.97
N LEU A 14 1.75 3.75 12.14
CA LEU A 14 0.59 3.75 11.24
C LEU A 14 -0.21 5.06 11.33
N ILE A 15 -0.46 5.56 12.55
CA ILE A 15 -1.18 6.84 12.74
C ILE A 15 -0.39 7.99 12.10
N SER A 16 0.92 8.08 12.34
CA SER A 16 1.77 9.10 11.74
C SER A 16 1.78 9.01 10.21
N ALA A 17 1.85 7.80 9.65
CA ALA A 17 1.76 7.59 8.20
C ALA A 17 0.40 8.08 7.65
N LEU A 18 -0.71 7.82 8.34
CA LEU A 18 -2.03 8.31 7.94
C LEU A 18 -2.14 9.84 7.99
N LEU A 19 -1.55 10.48 9.01
CA LEU A 19 -1.51 11.93 9.10
C LEU A 19 -0.70 12.55 7.96
N LEU A 20 0.46 11.97 7.64
CA LEU A 20 1.28 12.39 6.50
C LEU A 20 0.55 12.19 5.17
N LEU A 21 -0.22 11.12 5.05
CA LEU A 21 -1.05 10.83 3.89
C LEU A 21 -2.13 11.92 3.72
N ILE A 22 -2.90 12.20 4.77
CA ILE A 22 -3.93 13.26 4.76
C ILE A 22 -3.29 14.60 4.38
N LEU A 23 -2.15 14.93 4.97
CA LEU A 23 -1.41 16.15 4.65
C LEU A 23 -0.98 16.17 3.18
N GLY A 24 -0.48 15.06 2.64
CA GLY A 24 -0.06 14.96 1.24
C GLY A 24 -1.21 15.16 0.26
N VAL A 25 -2.37 14.54 0.52
CA VAL A 25 -3.59 14.77 -0.29
C VAL A 25 -4.06 16.21 -0.18
N ALA A 26 -4.07 16.79 1.04
CA ALA A 26 -4.47 18.18 1.23
C ALA A 26 -3.56 19.16 0.48
N ILE A 27 -2.23 18.96 0.54
CA ILE A 27 -1.26 19.75 -0.23
C ILE A 27 -1.53 19.62 -1.73
N GLY A 28 -1.75 18.40 -2.23
CA GLY A 28 -2.07 18.15 -3.64
C GLY A 28 -3.31 18.94 -4.09
N VAL A 29 -4.41 18.85 -3.32
CA VAL A 29 -5.66 19.57 -3.61
C VAL A 29 -5.49 21.09 -3.52
N ILE A 30 -4.80 21.61 -2.51
CA ILE A 30 -4.55 23.05 -2.36
C ILE A 30 -3.67 23.59 -3.49
N SER A 31 -2.68 22.80 -3.93
CA SER A 31 -1.76 23.19 -5.00
C SER A 31 -2.39 23.16 -6.40
N SER A 32 -3.51 22.44 -6.55
CA SER A 32 -4.24 22.25 -7.80
C SER A 32 -5.76 22.29 -7.55
N PRO A 33 -6.33 23.46 -7.21
CA PRO A 33 -7.75 23.57 -6.84
C PRO A 33 -8.71 23.19 -7.98
N THR A 34 -8.26 23.29 -9.23
CA THR A 34 -8.99 22.87 -10.43
C THR A 34 -9.30 21.37 -10.45
N LEU A 35 -8.58 20.54 -9.68
CA LEU A 35 -8.88 19.11 -9.50
C LEU A 35 -10.33 18.89 -9.04
N VAL A 36 -10.80 19.70 -8.09
CA VAL A 36 -12.12 19.53 -7.48
C VAL A 36 -13.21 20.11 -8.39
N THR A 37 -12.91 21.18 -9.11
CA THR A 37 -13.91 21.89 -9.94
C THR A 37 -14.08 21.28 -11.33
N THR A 38 -13.02 20.73 -11.93
CA THR A 38 -13.02 20.31 -13.35
C THR A 38 -13.29 18.82 -13.52
N ILE A 39 -12.81 17.98 -12.59
CA ILE A 39 -12.92 16.51 -12.70
C ILE A 39 -14.30 16.01 -12.23
N GLY A 40 -15.11 16.88 -11.61
CA GLY A 40 -16.50 16.61 -11.27
C GLY A 40 -16.68 15.35 -10.42
N ALA A 41 -17.51 14.41 -10.89
CA ALA A 41 -17.89 13.21 -10.14
C ALA A 41 -16.70 12.28 -9.80
N GLN A 42 -15.69 12.20 -10.66
CA GLN A 42 -14.56 11.28 -10.43
C GLN A 42 -13.67 11.75 -9.27
N ALA A 43 -13.50 13.06 -9.06
CA ALA A 43 -12.79 13.58 -7.88
C ALA A 43 -13.48 13.18 -6.57
N TRP A 44 -14.82 13.23 -6.54
CA TRP A 44 -15.60 12.80 -5.39
C TRP A 44 -15.47 11.31 -5.12
N VAL A 45 -15.44 10.47 -6.16
CA VAL A 45 -15.20 9.02 -6.01
C VAL A 45 -13.84 8.77 -5.35
N TYR A 46 -12.77 9.38 -5.84
CA TYR A 46 -11.45 9.21 -5.22
C TYR A 46 -11.38 9.76 -3.80
N LEU A 47 -12.02 10.90 -3.51
CA LEU A 47 -12.08 11.44 -2.16
C LEU A 47 -12.81 10.51 -1.19
N ILE A 48 -13.94 9.93 -1.61
CA ILE A 48 -14.68 8.95 -0.80
C ILE A 48 -13.84 7.69 -0.58
N LEU A 49 -13.24 7.15 -1.64
CA LEU A 49 -12.35 6.00 -1.56
C LEU A 49 -11.16 6.28 -0.63
N PHE A 50 -10.60 7.49 -0.69
CA PHE A 50 -9.53 7.91 0.17
C PHE A 50 -9.96 7.98 1.64
N VAL A 51 -11.06 8.66 1.95
CA VAL A 51 -11.61 8.76 3.31
C VAL A 51 -11.90 7.37 3.87
N LEU A 52 -12.54 6.50 3.10
CA LEU A 52 -12.83 5.12 3.51
C LEU A 52 -11.54 4.33 3.80
N ALA A 53 -10.52 4.45 2.95
CA ALA A 53 -9.22 3.84 3.21
C ALA A 53 -8.64 4.37 4.53
N VAL A 54 -8.58 5.68 4.75
CA VAL A 54 -8.08 6.27 6.01
C VAL A 54 -8.83 5.73 7.23
N LEU A 55 -10.17 5.62 7.15
CA LEU A 55 -10.98 5.09 8.23
C LEU A 55 -10.67 3.62 8.51
N ILE A 56 -10.54 2.78 7.48
CA ILE A 56 -10.19 1.36 7.63
C ILE A 56 -8.78 1.22 8.24
N TYR A 57 -7.81 1.99 7.75
CA TYR A 57 -6.44 1.94 8.25
C TYR A 57 -6.35 2.47 9.69
N GLY A 58 -7.07 3.55 10.01
CA GLY A 58 -7.16 4.11 11.35
C GLY A 58 -7.82 3.14 12.33
N TRP A 59 -8.91 2.48 11.92
CA TRP A 59 -9.55 1.43 12.71
C TRP A 59 -8.58 0.28 13.00
N PHE A 60 -7.86 -0.21 11.99
CA PHE A 60 -6.86 -1.25 12.19
C PHE A 60 -5.74 -0.79 13.14
N ALA A 61 -5.22 0.43 12.96
CA ALA A 61 -4.19 1.00 13.81
C ALA A 61 -4.62 1.08 15.28
N LEU A 62 -5.86 1.51 15.56
CA LEU A 62 -6.35 1.69 16.93
C LEU A 62 -6.73 0.37 17.61
N PHE A 63 -7.38 -0.53 16.87
CA PHE A 63 -8.03 -1.71 17.45
C PHE A 63 -7.28 -3.02 17.19
N ARG A 64 -6.58 -3.16 16.06
CA ARG A 64 -5.92 -4.43 15.67
C ARG A 64 -4.43 -4.49 16.01
N THR A 65 -3.81 -3.37 16.37
CA THR A 65 -2.42 -3.35 16.86
C THR A 65 -2.29 -3.70 18.34
N GLN A 66 -3.39 -3.96 19.05
CA GLN A 66 -3.36 -4.33 20.46
C GLN A 66 -2.93 -5.79 20.63
N ALA A 67 -1.69 -6.02 21.05
CA ALA A 67 -1.13 -7.35 21.31
C ALA A 67 -1.63 -7.96 22.63
N ARG A 68 -2.94 -8.28 22.71
CA ARG A 68 -3.56 -8.83 23.94
C ARG A 68 -3.21 -10.29 24.19
N THR A 69 -2.76 -11.02 23.18
CA THR A 69 -2.38 -12.43 23.26
C THR A 69 -1.02 -12.66 22.62
N PRO A 70 -0.28 -13.73 23.00
CA PRO A 70 0.98 -14.08 22.36
C PRO A 70 0.83 -14.32 20.85
N ALA A 71 -0.28 -14.93 20.43
CA ALA A 71 -0.61 -15.15 19.02
C ALA A 71 -0.82 -13.85 18.24
N ALA A 72 -1.50 -12.86 18.84
CA ALA A 72 -1.66 -11.53 18.24
C ALA A 72 -0.32 -10.81 18.14
N GLN A 73 0.54 -10.93 19.16
CA GLN A 73 1.87 -10.33 19.14
C GLN A 73 2.75 -10.93 18.03
N ALA A 74 2.75 -12.26 17.89
CA ALA A 74 3.50 -12.95 16.83
C ALA A 74 2.99 -12.56 15.43
N ALA A 75 1.67 -12.37 15.28
CA ALA A 75 1.07 -11.86 14.05
C ALA A 75 1.55 -10.42 13.73
N LEU A 76 1.60 -9.53 14.73
CA LEU A 76 2.10 -8.16 14.53
C LEU A 76 3.59 -8.14 14.17
N GLN A 77 4.42 -8.96 14.81
CA GLN A 77 5.84 -9.10 14.48
C GLN A 77 6.05 -9.59 13.05
N THR A 78 5.34 -10.66 12.68
CA THR A 78 5.39 -11.26 11.35
C THR A 78 4.91 -10.24 10.31
N GLY A 79 3.74 -9.64 10.53
CA GLY A 79 3.17 -8.65 9.63
C GLY A 79 4.03 -7.40 9.46
N THR A 80 4.72 -6.96 10.52
CA THR A 80 5.63 -5.80 10.44
C THR A 80 6.88 -6.13 9.63
N LEU A 81 7.53 -7.26 9.93
CA LEU A 81 8.75 -7.67 9.23
C LEU A 81 8.49 -7.85 7.72
N TRP A 82 7.46 -8.62 7.38
CA TRP A 82 7.06 -8.81 5.99
C TRP A 82 6.50 -7.54 5.36
N GLY A 83 5.85 -6.68 6.14
CA GLY A 83 5.35 -5.38 5.69
C GLY A 83 6.47 -4.46 5.22
N LEU A 84 7.62 -4.45 5.91
CA LEU A 84 8.81 -3.71 5.47
C LEU A 84 9.40 -4.27 4.16
N LEU A 85 9.40 -5.59 3.99
CA LEU A 85 9.84 -6.21 2.73
C LEU A 85 8.87 -5.91 1.58
N CYS A 86 7.56 -5.95 1.86
CA CYS A 86 6.52 -5.57 0.92
C CYS A 86 6.67 -4.10 0.49
N ALA A 87 6.90 -3.20 1.45
CA ALA A 87 7.19 -1.79 1.20
C ALA A 87 8.42 -1.61 0.31
N ALA A 88 9.51 -2.32 0.59
CA ALA A 88 10.71 -2.25 -0.24
C ALA A 88 10.44 -2.72 -1.67
N ALA A 89 9.69 -3.81 -1.86
CA ALA A 89 9.32 -4.31 -3.19
C ALA A 89 8.52 -3.26 -3.98
N TRP A 90 7.49 -2.67 -3.36
CA TRP A 90 6.67 -1.62 -4.00
C TRP A 90 7.46 -0.35 -4.31
N ILE A 91 8.40 0.06 -3.45
CA ILE A 91 9.24 1.23 -3.71
C ILE A 91 10.19 0.96 -4.88
N ILE A 92 10.77 -0.24 -4.97
CA ILE A 92 11.63 -0.62 -6.11
C ILE A 92 10.80 -0.62 -7.39
N GLU A 93 9.60 -1.20 -7.38
CA GLU A 93 8.66 -1.20 -8.51
C GLU A 93 8.39 0.25 -8.97
N LEU A 94 8.00 1.12 -8.04
CA LEU A 94 7.75 2.55 -8.31
C LEU A 94 8.96 3.23 -8.95
N LEU A 95 10.16 3.02 -8.42
CA LEU A 95 11.38 3.63 -8.95
C LEU A 95 11.71 3.10 -10.35
N VAL A 96 11.58 1.80 -10.57
CA VAL A 96 11.83 1.17 -11.88
C VAL A 96 10.84 1.69 -12.92
N ALA A 97 9.55 1.76 -12.55
CA ALA A 97 8.48 2.23 -13.42
C ALA A 97 8.70 3.67 -13.90
N ASN A 98 9.31 4.52 -13.07
CA ASN A 98 9.42 5.95 -13.33
C ASN A 98 10.84 6.42 -13.73
N VAL A 99 11.89 5.64 -13.44
CA VAL A 99 13.28 6.04 -13.70
C VAL A 99 13.94 5.22 -14.81
N MET A 100 13.48 3.99 -15.05
CA MET A 100 14.07 3.12 -16.07
C MET A 100 13.26 3.11 -17.36
N SER A 101 13.95 3.22 -18.49
CA SER A 101 13.30 3.08 -19.80
C SER A 101 12.91 1.61 -20.07
N PRO A 102 11.70 1.33 -20.57
CA PRO A 102 11.29 -0.01 -21.00
C PRO A 102 12.09 -0.58 -22.18
N GLY A 103 12.91 0.25 -22.84
CA GLY A 103 13.56 0.00 -24.13
C GLY A 103 14.71 -1.01 -24.17
N GLY A 104 14.61 -2.15 -23.48
CA GLY A 104 15.32 -3.38 -23.90
C GLY A 104 16.33 -4.00 -22.93
N ALA A 105 16.47 -3.52 -21.70
CA ALA A 105 17.29 -4.21 -20.70
C ALA A 105 16.47 -5.33 -20.04
N PHE A 106 16.98 -6.58 -20.05
CA PHE A 106 16.42 -7.72 -19.29
C PHE A 106 16.14 -7.38 -17.81
N LEU A 107 16.88 -6.41 -17.26
CA LEU A 107 16.71 -5.92 -15.90
C LEU A 107 15.35 -5.24 -15.65
N TYR A 108 14.79 -4.51 -16.63
CA TYR A 108 13.51 -3.82 -16.45
C TYR A 108 12.35 -4.77 -16.12
N PRO A 109 12.03 -5.80 -16.93
CA PRO A 109 10.91 -6.69 -16.61
C PRO A 109 11.16 -7.49 -15.33
N VAL A 110 12.41 -7.88 -15.03
CA VAL A 110 12.74 -8.58 -13.79
C VAL A 110 12.47 -7.71 -12.58
N LEU A 111 12.94 -6.46 -12.58
CA LEU A 111 12.71 -5.57 -11.46
C LEU A 111 11.25 -5.15 -11.38
N TYR A 112 10.64 -4.68 -12.46
CA TYR A 112 9.25 -4.20 -12.46
C TYR A 112 8.25 -5.31 -12.12
N TYR A 113 8.14 -6.35 -12.96
CA TYR A 113 7.16 -7.41 -12.74
C TYR A 113 7.54 -8.30 -11.56
N GLY A 114 8.83 -8.56 -11.34
CA GLY A 114 9.29 -9.39 -10.23
C GLY A 114 9.02 -8.74 -8.87
N THR A 115 9.25 -7.44 -8.73
CA THR A 115 8.95 -6.75 -7.46
C THR A 115 7.45 -6.52 -7.27
N ALA A 116 6.68 -6.23 -8.33
CA ALA A 116 5.22 -6.20 -8.26
C ALA A 116 4.64 -7.55 -7.80
N PHE A 117 5.05 -8.65 -8.45
CA PHE A 117 4.65 -10.01 -8.07
C PHE A 117 5.02 -10.32 -6.62
N THR A 118 6.22 -9.95 -6.21
CA THR A 118 6.69 -10.10 -4.83
C THR A 118 5.83 -9.30 -3.85
N GLY A 119 5.48 -8.06 -4.18
CA GLY A 119 4.59 -7.21 -3.39
C GLY A 119 3.21 -7.83 -3.17
N PHE A 120 2.67 -8.53 -4.18
CA PHE A 120 1.42 -9.31 -4.03
C PHE A 120 1.60 -10.60 -3.23
N LEU A 121 2.72 -11.30 -3.38
CA LEU A 121 2.94 -12.60 -2.72
C LEU A 121 3.25 -12.48 -1.23
N ILE A 122 3.97 -11.44 -0.82
CA ILE A 122 4.44 -11.27 0.57
C ILE A 122 3.27 -11.26 1.60
N PRO A 123 2.14 -10.56 1.38
CA PRO A 123 0.98 -10.64 2.27
C PRO A 123 0.44 -12.06 2.49
N ALA A 124 0.37 -12.89 1.43
CA ALA A 124 -0.05 -14.28 1.54
C ALA A 124 0.92 -15.09 2.41
N LEU A 125 2.23 -14.93 2.16
CA LEU A 125 3.28 -15.63 2.90
C LEU A 125 3.28 -15.23 4.39
N SER A 126 3.17 -13.94 4.68
CA SER A 126 3.07 -13.42 6.04
C SER A 126 1.87 -14.01 6.79
N SER A 127 0.71 -14.04 6.13
CA SER A 127 -0.51 -14.66 6.66
C SER A 127 -0.34 -16.15 6.93
N PHE A 128 0.17 -16.90 5.95
CA PHE A 128 0.43 -18.33 6.07
C PHE A 128 1.34 -18.66 7.25
N LEU A 129 2.45 -17.92 7.40
CA LEU A 129 3.41 -18.15 8.49
C LEU A 129 2.80 -17.84 9.86
N ALA A 130 2.05 -16.75 9.98
CA ALA A 130 1.38 -16.38 11.23
C ALA A 130 0.28 -17.38 11.61
N ALA A 131 -0.54 -17.82 10.64
CA ALA A 131 -1.59 -18.81 10.81
C ALA A 131 -1.02 -20.16 11.26
N ARG A 132 0.03 -20.63 10.57
CA ARG A 132 0.69 -21.90 10.89
C ARG A 132 1.27 -21.91 12.31
N ARG A 133 1.93 -20.82 12.71
CA ARG A 133 2.57 -20.71 14.04
C ARG A 133 1.55 -20.59 15.17
N SER A 134 0.48 -19.82 14.95
CA SER A 134 -0.51 -19.52 16.00
C SER A 134 -1.70 -20.48 16.03
N ARG A 135 -1.89 -21.30 14.98
CA ARG A 135 -3.09 -22.11 14.71
C ARG A 135 -4.39 -21.29 14.72
N SER A 136 -4.30 -19.99 14.46
CA SER A 136 -5.42 -19.04 14.52
C SER A 136 -5.59 -18.31 13.20
N LEU A 137 -6.81 -18.40 12.64
CA LEU A 137 -7.15 -17.72 11.39
C LEU A 137 -7.04 -16.20 11.51
N LEU A 138 -7.55 -15.67 12.63
CA LEU A 138 -7.53 -14.24 12.90
C LEU A 138 -6.11 -13.68 12.98
N SER A 139 -5.14 -14.48 13.44
CA SER A 139 -3.72 -14.10 13.48
C SER A 139 -3.09 -14.08 12.08
N GLY A 140 -3.42 -15.04 11.22
CA GLY A 140 -2.99 -15.05 9.82
C GLY A 140 -3.50 -13.83 9.07
N LEU A 141 -4.83 -13.64 9.06
CA LEU A 141 -5.45 -12.50 8.39
C LEU A 141 -4.91 -11.16 8.90
N GLN A 142 -4.70 -11.02 10.21
CA GLN A 142 -4.12 -9.80 10.78
C GLN A 142 -2.69 -9.54 10.29
N ALA A 143 -1.85 -10.57 10.21
CA ALA A 143 -0.49 -10.43 9.69
C ALA A 143 -0.49 -10.05 8.20
N GLY A 144 -1.32 -10.71 7.39
CA GLY A 144 -1.47 -10.42 5.95
C GLY A 144 -1.97 -9.00 5.68
N LEU A 145 -3.01 -8.56 6.40
CA LEU A 145 -3.52 -7.19 6.30
C LEU A 145 -2.46 -6.16 6.71
N LEU A 146 -1.81 -6.32 7.87
CA LEU A 146 -0.76 -5.39 8.29
C LEU A 146 0.38 -5.31 7.26
N THR A 147 0.77 -6.45 6.71
CA THR A 147 1.82 -6.54 5.67
C THR A 147 1.46 -5.71 4.44
N ALA A 148 0.26 -5.91 3.90
CA ALA A 148 -0.20 -5.22 2.69
C ALA A 148 -0.46 -3.73 2.94
N MET A 149 -1.02 -3.38 4.10
CA MET A 149 -1.24 -1.99 4.52
C MET A 149 0.07 -1.22 4.66
N MET A 150 1.10 -1.82 5.25
CA MET A 150 2.43 -1.20 5.34
C MET A 150 3.04 -0.98 3.95
N GLY A 151 2.92 -1.96 3.05
CA GLY A 151 3.36 -1.82 1.66
C GLY A 151 2.65 -0.65 0.94
N ALA A 152 1.32 -0.59 1.05
CA ALA A 152 0.51 0.44 0.43
C ALA A 152 0.74 1.84 1.02
N LEU A 153 0.93 1.97 2.34
CA LEU A 153 1.31 3.24 2.96
C LEU A 153 2.70 3.67 2.52
N ALA A 154 3.65 2.75 2.44
CA ALA A 154 5.02 3.08 2.07
C ALA A 154 5.11 3.53 0.61
N ILE A 155 4.43 2.86 -0.33
CA ILE A 155 4.41 3.30 -1.72
C ILE A 155 3.70 4.65 -1.86
N PHE A 156 2.60 4.89 -1.13
CA PHE A 156 1.96 6.21 -1.10
C PHE A 156 2.96 7.30 -0.68
N LEU A 157 3.63 7.09 0.47
CA LEU A 157 4.57 8.07 1.01
C LEU A 157 5.81 8.25 0.11
N ALA A 158 6.28 7.18 -0.52
CA ALA A 158 7.37 7.25 -1.50
C ALA A 158 6.94 8.04 -2.74
N SER A 159 5.77 7.76 -3.31
CA SER A 159 5.21 8.52 -4.43
C SER A 159 5.05 10.01 -4.08
N PHE A 160 4.58 10.32 -2.88
CA PHE A 160 4.49 11.70 -2.40
C PHE A 160 5.88 12.35 -2.26
N LEU A 161 6.85 11.66 -1.66
CA LEU A 161 8.22 12.15 -1.47
C LEU A 161 8.93 12.38 -2.81
N PHE A 162 8.73 11.49 -3.78
CA PHE A 162 9.32 11.59 -5.11
C PHE A 162 8.48 12.40 -6.09
N SER A 163 7.34 12.97 -5.67
CA SER A 163 6.40 13.68 -6.55
C SER A 163 7.05 14.77 -7.41
N ALA A 164 8.05 15.48 -6.91
CA ALA A 164 8.78 16.48 -7.70
C ALA A 164 9.61 15.86 -8.83
N LEU A 165 10.21 14.70 -8.60
CA LEU A 165 10.93 13.93 -9.64
C LEU A 165 9.95 13.31 -10.61
N LEU A 166 8.87 12.72 -10.09
CA LEU A 166 7.81 12.10 -10.89
C LEU A 166 7.13 13.12 -11.80
N LEU A 167 6.86 14.33 -11.30
CA LEU A 167 6.30 15.42 -12.11
C LEU A 167 7.16 15.72 -13.33
N ARG A 168 8.49 15.72 -13.20
CA ARG A 168 9.39 15.91 -14.34
C ARG A 168 9.30 14.76 -15.34
N ALA A 169 9.23 13.51 -14.86
CA ALA A 169 9.05 12.35 -15.72
C ALA A 169 7.73 12.43 -16.50
N GLY A 170 6.61 12.71 -15.81
CA GLY A 170 5.29 12.85 -16.41
C GLY A 170 5.19 13.97 -17.46
N LEU A 171 5.92 15.08 -17.30
CA LEU A 171 5.96 16.15 -18.31
C LEU A 171 6.58 15.71 -19.65
N SER A 172 7.38 14.65 -19.64
CA SER A 172 8.05 14.11 -20.83
C SER A 172 7.52 12.74 -21.28
N ASP A 173 6.65 12.12 -20.47
CA ASP A 173 6.16 10.78 -20.74
C ASP A 173 5.12 10.78 -21.88
N PRO A 174 5.38 10.07 -22.99
CA PRO A 174 4.46 10.04 -24.14
C PRO A 174 3.07 9.50 -23.79
N GLN A 175 2.95 8.61 -22.81
CA GLN A 175 1.65 8.10 -22.38
C GLN A 175 0.85 9.18 -21.66
N THR A 176 1.45 9.84 -20.65
CA THR A 176 0.88 10.96 -19.90
C THR A 176 0.41 12.07 -20.86
N LEU A 177 1.22 12.43 -21.86
CA LEU A 177 0.85 13.45 -22.86
C LEU A 177 -0.36 13.03 -23.71
N ARG A 178 -0.44 11.75 -24.11
CA ARG A 178 -1.59 11.22 -24.85
C ARG A 178 -2.85 11.21 -24.02
N GLU A 179 -2.76 10.79 -22.76
CA GLU A 179 -3.92 10.74 -21.86
C GLU A 179 -4.40 12.15 -21.49
N PHE A 180 -3.48 13.09 -21.25
CA PHE A 180 -3.81 14.50 -21.03
C PHE A 180 -4.65 15.08 -22.17
N ALA A 181 -4.29 14.81 -23.44
CA ALA A 181 -5.03 15.29 -24.61
C ALA A 181 -6.50 14.84 -24.66
N HIS A 182 -6.86 13.78 -23.93
CA HIS A 182 -8.23 13.26 -23.82
C HIS A 182 -8.88 13.51 -22.46
N SER A 183 -8.16 14.14 -21.52
CA SER A 183 -8.60 14.30 -20.12
C SER A 183 -9.64 15.41 -19.90
N GLY A 184 -9.71 16.39 -20.80
CA GLY A 184 -10.52 17.61 -20.62
C GLY A 184 -9.98 18.59 -19.57
N LEU A 185 -8.80 18.33 -18.98
CA LEU A 185 -8.14 19.26 -18.07
C LEU A 185 -7.44 20.38 -18.84
N SER A 186 -7.43 21.58 -18.25
CA SER A 186 -6.86 22.79 -18.88
C SER A 186 -5.34 22.84 -18.90
N ASP A 187 -4.67 22.08 -18.02
CA ASP A 187 -3.22 22.11 -17.89
C ASP A 187 -2.64 20.73 -17.52
N LEU A 188 -1.47 20.44 -18.12
CA LEU A 188 -0.78 19.16 -17.97
C LEU A 188 -0.33 18.91 -16.53
N LYS A 189 0.03 19.96 -15.79
CA LYS A 189 0.50 19.84 -14.41
C LYS A 189 -0.62 19.34 -13.50
N THR A 190 -1.80 19.93 -13.58
CA THR A 190 -3.00 19.49 -12.86
C THR A 190 -3.36 18.05 -13.23
N TYR A 191 -3.27 17.69 -14.51
CA TYR A 191 -3.48 16.31 -14.93
C TYR A 191 -2.50 15.33 -14.26
N ILE A 192 -1.20 15.62 -14.29
CA ILE A 192 -0.19 14.76 -13.65
C ILE A 192 -0.42 14.63 -12.14
N VAL A 193 -0.72 15.75 -11.45
CA VAL A 193 -1.02 15.72 -10.01
C VAL A 193 -2.30 14.90 -9.74
N SER A 194 -3.33 15.04 -10.58
CA SER A 194 -4.55 14.25 -10.50
C SER A 194 -4.27 12.76 -10.64
N ASP A 195 -3.50 12.39 -11.65
CA ASP A 195 -3.20 11.00 -11.98
C ASP A 195 -2.37 10.34 -10.87
N TYR A 196 -1.36 11.03 -10.35
CA TYR A 196 -0.60 10.54 -9.20
C TYR A 196 -1.45 10.42 -7.94
N LEU A 197 -2.35 11.38 -7.64
CA LEU A 197 -3.27 11.25 -6.50
C LEU A 197 -4.19 10.03 -6.68
N ALA A 198 -4.76 9.84 -7.87
CA ALA A 198 -5.60 8.69 -8.20
C ALA A 198 -4.82 7.37 -8.06
N GLY A 199 -3.61 7.29 -8.60
CA GLY A 199 -2.72 6.13 -8.49
C GLY A 199 -2.35 5.83 -7.04
N MET A 200 -1.96 6.84 -6.26
CA MET A 200 -1.63 6.69 -4.84
C MET A 200 -2.83 6.20 -4.01
N ILE A 201 -4.04 6.76 -4.22
CA ILE A 201 -5.27 6.31 -3.56
C ILE A 201 -5.61 4.86 -3.96
N THR A 202 -5.43 4.52 -5.24
CA THR A 202 -5.66 3.16 -5.75
C THR A 202 -4.75 2.14 -5.06
N HIS A 203 -3.48 2.48 -4.80
CA HIS A 203 -2.56 1.58 -4.09
C HIS A 203 -2.99 1.28 -2.64
N LEU A 204 -3.65 2.23 -1.96
CA LEU A 204 -4.23 1.97 -0.63
C LEU A 204 -5.28 0.86 -0.68
N TRP A 205 -6.10 0.85 -1.72
CA TRP A 205 -7.13 -0.17 -1.94
C TRP A 205 -6.55 -1.48 -2.45
N ILE A 206 -5.57 -1.44 -3.36
CA ILE A 206 -4.82 -2.63 -3.77
C ILE A 206 -4.26 -3.33 -2.53
N GLY A 207 -3.62 -2.59 -1.61
CA GLY A 207 -3.13 -3.15 -0.35
C GLY A 207 -4.22 -3.79 0.50
N LEU A 208 -5.37 -3.13 0.68
CA LEU A 208 -6.49 -3.71 1.47
C LEU A 208 -7.06 -4.97 0.83
N VAL A 209 -7.37 -4.91 -0.46
CA VAL A 209 -8.00 -5.99 -1.23
C VAL A 209 -7.07 -7.20 -1.27
N THR A 210 -5.81 -6.98 -1.65
CA THR A 210 -4.82 -8.07 -1.73
C THR A 210 -4.49 -8.62 -0.35
N GLY A 211 -4.28 -7.76 0.65
CA GLY A 211 -4.05 -8.18 2.03
C GLY A 211 -5.20 -9.01 2.60
N PHE A 212 -6.45 -8.69 2.24
CA PHE A 212 -7.62 -9.47 2.65
C PHE A 212 -7.71 -10.82 1.92
N PHE A 213 -7.77 -10.82 0.59
CA PHE A 213 -7.98 -12.04 -0.19
C PHE A 213 -6.79 -12.98 -0.15
N LEU A 214 -5.58 -12.46 -0.39
CA LEU A 214 -4.36 -13.27 -0.35
C LEU A 214 -4.00 -13.62 1.09
N GLY A 215 -4.33 -12.75 2.05
CA GLY A 215 -4.25 -13.06 3.47
C GLY A 215 -5.14 -14.25 3.83
N LEU A 216 -6.40 -14.26 3.40
CA LEU A 216 -7.33 -15.37 3.63
C LEU A 216 -6.83 -16.69 3.01
N LEU A 217 -6.31 -16.65 1.78
CA LEU A 217 -5.74 -17.84 1.13
C LEU A 217 -4.52 -18.38 1.89
N GLY A 218 -3.59 -17.50 2.26
CA GLY A 218 -2.42 -17.88 3.04
C GLY A 218 -2.80 -18.46 4.40
N ASP A 219 -3.79 -17.86 5.05
CA ASP A 219 -4.30 -18.25 6.36
C ASP A 219 -4.91 -19.67 6.36
N LEU A 220 -5.77 -19.96 5.37
CA LEU A 220 -6.35 -21.28 5.15
C LEU A 220 -5.25 -22.33 4.93
N GLY A 221 -4.27 -22.06 4.07
CA GLY A 221 -3.14 -22.97 3.83
C GLY A 221 -2.31 -23.21 5.09
N GLY A 222 -2.04 -22.15 5.86
CA GLY A 222 -1.25 -22.23 7.09
C GLY A 222 -1.92 -23.06 8.17
N LYS A 223 -3.25 -22.92 8.32
CA LYS A 223 -4.03 -23.70 9.28
C LYS A 223 -4.12 -25.18 8.89
N VAL A 224 -4.39 -25.48 7.62
CA VAL A 224 -4.47 -26.87 7.12
C VAL A 224 -3.15 -27.59 7.40
N LEU A 225 -2.02 -26.97 7.06
CA LEU A 225 -0.70 -27.58 7.29
C LEU A 225 -0.40 -27.77 8.78
N ALA A 226 -0.79 -26.82 9.63
CA ALA A 226 -0.61 -26.96 11.07
C ALA A 226 -1.42 -28.14 11.65
N HIS A 227 -2.63 -28.39 11.13
CA HIS A 227 -3.44 -29.53 11.52
C HIS A 227 -2.81 -30.85 11.09
N LEU A 228 -2.37 -30.96 9.84
CA LEU A 228 -1.71 -32.16 9.30
C LEU A 228 -0.42 -32.50 10.06
N SER A 229 0.33 -31.50 10.54
CA SER A 229 1.55 -31.74 11.33
C SER A 229 1.30 -32.19 12.78
N SER A 230 0.04 -32.21 13.23
CA SER A 230 -0.35 -32.59 14.59
C SER A 230 -1.06 -33.94 14.69
N SER A 231 -1.31 -34.58 13.55
CA SER A 231 -1.82 -35.95 13.42
C SER A 231 -0.66 -36.92 13.26
#